data_AF-T2MA89-F1
#
_entry.id   AF-T2MA89-F1
#
_cell.length_a   1.000
_cell.length_b   1.000
_cell.length_c   1.000
_cell.angle_alpha   90.00
_cell.angle_beta   90.00
_cell.angle_gamma   90.00
#
_symmetry.space_group_name_H-M   'P 1'
#
loop_
_entity.id
_entity.type
_entity.pdbx_description
1 polymer ?
#
loop_
_entity_poly.entity_id
_entity_poly.type
_entity_poly.pdbx_seq_one_letter_code
_entity_poly.pdbx_strand_id
1 'polypeptide(L)'
;MRVVALISGGKDSCFNMMHCVAHGHEIVALAHLKSSLVDEMDSYMYQTVGHNVVELYSEALGVPLFQQSILGSAVCQSSIYKIDKHDEVEDMYQLLNMIQNSIDYDGVSSGAILSNYQRVRVENVCSRLNKQSLTFLWQKDQVELLQDMINNSVNAIIIKVAALGLEPKKHLGKNLFEMQDHLLKMKEAYQLNVCGEGGEYETMTLDCPLFLKRIVIDETKIIIHSDDAFAPVGYLSFKKMHLEDKGMDSNLSLFSRLKSIDLISQKDFKSKFCLKKLFKSSHKNVLLQENGLSLQDVFLIYLYVSDMGEFAKINSVYKTFFVSEPPARVCIQLNMPNDILFKIDALAVSLNTLEKKSLFVQSISYWAPANIGPYSQAVKVDYNTYYSGSIGLLPPSMTLISGPIEQEAMLSLYHTNQIATAMENIDKKHCGNVMCFITDATFIDSVTAVFNAQDMFPATNYLLTVAVVPQLPKNAQVEWHVISHCCESKKDNNE
;
A
#
# COMPACT_ATOMS: atom_id res chain seq x y z
N MET A 1 8.24 3.19 -15.89
CA MET A 1 7.37 4.37 -15.86
C MET A 1 8.21 5.58 -15.56
N ARG A 2 7.92 6.67 -16.26
CA ARG A 2 8.43 8.01 -16.00
C ARG A 2 7.58 8.63 -14.90
N VAL A 3 8.20 9.16 -13.87
CA VAL A 3 7.52 9.55 -12.64
C VAL A 3 7.88 10.98 -12.27
N VAL A 4 6.85 11.77 -11.95
CA VAL A 4 7.00 13.08 -11.31
C VAL A 4 6.97 12.87 -9.80
N ALA A 5 7.96 13.38 -9.07
CA ALA A 5 7.98 13.26 -7.62
C ALA A 5 7.38 14.50 -6.97
N LEU A 6 6.27 14.35 -6.25
CA LEU A 6 5.79 15.36 -5.31
C LEU A 6 6.72 15.37 -4.11
N ILE A 7 7.38 16.51 -3.90
CA ILE A 7 8.37 16.68 -2.84
C ILE A 7 7.98 17.80 -1.90
N SER A 8 8.38 17.65 -0.64
CA SER A 8 8.24 18.68 0.40
C SER A 8 9.59 19.14 0.96
N GLY A 9 10.67 18.43 0.62
CA GLY A 9 11.99 18.55 1.28
C GLY A 9 12.16 17.57 2.45
N GLY A 10 11.09 16.92 2.91
CA GLY A 10 11.13 15.97 4.02
C GLY A 10 11.69 14.60 3.66
N LYS A 11 12.06 13.84 4.70
CA LYS A 11 12.58 12.47 4.63
C LYS A 11 11.69 11.52 3.82
N ASP A 12 10.36 11.68 3.94
CA ASP A 12 9.38 10.73 3.39
C ASP A 12 9.31 10.84 1.87
N SER A 13 9.30 12.07 1.34
CA SER A 13 9.34 12.31 -0.10
C SER A 13 10.62 11.78 -0.75
N CYS A 14 11.78 12.01 -0.11
CA CYS A 14 13.07 11.49 -0.57
C CYS A 14 13.13 9.96 -0.54
N PHE A 15 12.66 9.34 0.54
CA PHE A 15 12.69 7.89 0.67
C PHE A 15 11.70 7.20 -0.30
N ASN A 16 10.54 7.81 -0.58
CA ASN A 16 9.63 7.29 -1.59
C ASN A 16 10.22 7.40 -3.01
N MET A 17 10.97 8.47 -3.32
CA MET A 17 11.74 8.56 -4.58
C MET A 17 12.76 7.43 -4.68
N MET A 18 13.49 7.13 -3.60
CA MET A 18 14.44 6.02 -3.56
C MET A 18 13.75 4.69 -3.85
N HIS A 19 12.57 4.44 -3.28
CA HIS A 19 11.77 3.27 -3.63
C HIS A 19 11.31 3.27 -5.09
N CYS A 20 10.85 4.40 -5.64
CA CYS A 20 10.47 4.50 -7.05
C CYS A 20 11.62 4.06 -7.96
N VAL A 21 12.81 4.64 -7.76
CA VAL A 21 14.00 4.31 -8.52
C VAL A 21 14.39 2.84 -8.34
N ALA A 22 14.41 2.33 -7.10
CA ALA A 22 14.72 0.93 -6.81
C ALA A 22 13.75 -0.06 -7.48
N HIS A 23 12.50 0.33 -7.72
CA HIS A 23 11.50 -0.49 -8.43
C HIS A 23 11.62 -0.44 -9.97
N GLY A 24 12.55 0.37 -10.49
CA GLY A 24 12.80 0.56 -11.92
C GLY A 24 11.97 1.69 -12.55
N HIS A 25 11.48 2.62 -11.74
CA HIS A 25 10.88 3.86 -12.22
C HIS A 25 11.96 4.93 -12.42
N GLU A 26 11.71 5.85 -13.35
CA GLU A 26 12.62 6.96 -13.64
C GLU A 26 11.98 8.24 -13.12
N ILE A 27 12.65 8.96 -12.22
CA ILE A 27 12.20 10.29 -11.80
C ILE A 27 12.58 11.29 -12.87
N VAL A 28 11.59 11.91 -13.52
CA VAL A 28 11.81 12.82 -14.65
C VAL A 28 11.65 14.29 -14.28
N ALA A 29 10.96 14.58 -13.18
CA ALA A 29 10.80 15.93 -12.66
C ALA A 29 10.40 15.89 -11.17
N LEU A 30 10.64 17.00 -10.49
CA LEU A 30 10.17 17.29 -9.15
C LEU A 30 9.00 18.28 -9.24
N ALA A 31 7.98 18.04 -8.43
CA ALA A 31 6.82 18.91 -8.28
C ALA A 31 6.73 19.36 -6.82
N HIS A 32 6.64 20.66 -6.59
CA HIS A 32 6.54 21.23 -5.25
C HIS A 32 5.50 22.34 -5.20
N LEU A 33 4.61 22.26 -4.21
CA LEU A 33 3.65 23.30 -3.91
C LEU A 33 4.21 24.20 -2.82
N LYS A 34 4.42 25.48 -3.17
CA LYS A 34 5.02 26.48 -2.30
C LYS A 34 3.92 27.25 -1.58
N SER A 35 3.97 27.34 -0.26
CA SER A 35 3.07 28.27 0.45
C SER A 35 3.35 29.71 0.02
N SER A 36 2.30 30.46 -0.32
CA SER A 36 2.39 31.84 -0.79
C SER A 36 2.54 32.85 0.35
N LEU A 37 2.23 32.44 1.58
CA LEU A 37 2.33 33.25 2.79
C LEU A 37 3.47 32.74 3.65
N VAL A 38 4.23 33.68 4.24
CA VAL A 38 5.34 33.38 5.14
C VAL A 38 4.81 32.56 6.31
N ASP A 39 5.26 31.30 6.39
CA ASP A 39 5.02 30.35 7.48
C ASP A 39 3.53 30.14 7.84
N GLU A 40 2.66 29.92 6.85
CA GLU A 40 1.28 29.49 7.11
C GLU A 40 1.27 28.08 7.74
N MET A 41 0.62 27.93 8.89
CA MET A 41 0.73 26.74 9.76
C MET A 41 -0.35 25.68 9.53
N ASP A 42 -1.40 25.97 8.77
CA ASP A 42 -2.64 25.17 8.75
C ASP A 42 -2.86 24.37 7.44
N SER A 43 -1.80 23.86 6.81
CA SER A 43 -1.94 22.85 5.73
C SER A 43 -1.83 21.44 6.30
N TYR A 44 -2.83 20.59 6.00
CA TYR A 44 -2.81 19.17 6.31
C TYR A 44 -2.02 18.35 5.28
N MET A 45 -1.79 18.93 4.10
CA MET A 45 -1.18 18.24 2.98
C MET A 45 0.31 18.58 2.82
N TYR A 46 0.73 19.82 3.07
CA TYR A 46 2.07 20.28 2.71
C TYR A 46 2.91 20.67 3.92
N GLN A 47 4.22 20.54 3.75
CA GLN A 47 5.20 20.92 4.75
C GLN A 47 5.22 22.44 4.94
N THR A 48 5.24 22.90 6.19
CA THR A 48 5.04 24.32 6.51
C THR A 48 6.35 25.08 6.59
N VAL A 49 7.47 24.41 6.90
CA VAL A 49 8.79 25.05 7.04
C VAL A 49 9.86 24.45 6.12
N GLY A 50 10.88 25.24 5.78
CA GLY A 50 12.04 24.77 5.02
C GLY A 50 11.88 24.76 3.49
N HIS A 51 10.81 25.33 2.94
CA HIS A 51 10.52 25.35 1.49
C HIS A 51 11.65 25.94 0.62
N ASN A 52 12.48 26.83 1.16
CA ASN A 52 13.62 27.43 0.45
C ASN A 52 14.69 26.40 0.03
N VAL A 53 14.74 25.24 0.68
CA VAL A 53 15.71 24.19 0.33
C VAL A 53 15.35 23.45 -0.95
N VAL A 54 14.06 23.42 -1.30
CA VAL A 54 13.55 22.58 -2.39
C VAL A 54 14.12 23.00 -3.74
N GLU A 55 14.48 24.27 -3.89
CA GLU A 55 15.16 24.80 -5.07
C GLU A 55 16.52 24.13 -5.29
N LEU A 56 17.24 23.79 -4.21
CA LEU A 56 18.52 23.08 -4.28
C LEU A 56 18.36 21.60 -4.66
N TYR A 57 17.17 21.00 -4.48
CA TYR A 57 16.95 19.58 -4.79
C TYR A 57 17.04 19.31 -6.29
N SER A 58 16.61 20.26 -7.13
CA SER A 58 16.70 20.14 -8.58
C SER A 58 18.13 19.90 -9.03
N GLU A 59 19.06 20.72 -8.53
CA GLU A 59 20.48 20.61 -8.82
C GLU A 59 21.13 19.42 -8.10
N ALA A 60 20.75 19.15 -6.85
CA ALA A 60 21.25 18.00 -6.10
C ALA A 60 20.90 16.66 -6.77
N LEU A 61 19.67 16.47 -7.27
CA LEU A 61 19.29 15.26 -7.99
C LEU A 61 19.71 15.29 -9.47
N GLY A 62 19.76 16.47 -10.10
CA GLY A 62 19.95 16.61 -11.54
C GLY A 62 18.66 16.37 -12.35
N VAL A 63 17.50 16.78 -11.82
CA VAL A 63 16.19 16.70 -12.50
C VAL A 63 15.46 18.04 -12.41
N PRO A 64 14.64 18.43 -13.40
CA PRO A 64 13.94 19.71 -13.39
C PRO A 64 12.93 19.81 -12.24
N LEU A 65 12.82 21.00 -11.65
CA LEU A 65 11.83 21.32 -10.63
C LEU A 65 10.74 22.23 -11.20
N PHE A 66 9.49 21.86 -10.92
CA PHE A 66 8.30 22.64 -11.21
C PHE A 66 7.65 23.05 -9.90
N GLN A 67 7.29 24.32 -9.80
CA GLN A 67 6.70 24.90 -8.61
C GLN A 67 5.42 25.66 -8.93
N GLN A 68 4.46 25.54 -8.01
CA GLN A 68 3.24 26.34 -8.03
C GLN A 68 2.95 26.82 -6.61
N SER A 69 2.49 28.06 -6.48
CA SER A 69 2.02 28.59 -5.20
C SER A 69 0.69 27.98 -4.81
N ILE A 70 0.52 27.66 -3.53
CA ILE A 70 -0.77 27.30 -2.96
C ILE A 70 -1.61 28.58 -2.84
N LEU A 71 -2.78 28.56 -3.48
CA LEU A 71 -3.77 29.64 -3.48
C LEU A 71 -5.06 29.22 -2.77
N GLY A 72 -5.38 27.92 -2.80
CA GLY A 72 -6.49 27.34 -2.06
C GLY A 72 -6.15 27.08 -0.59
N SER A 73 -7.15 26.65 0.17
CA SER A 73 -7.00 26.21 1.57
C SER A 73 -7.52 24.79 1.77
N ALA A 74 -7.35 24.19 2.95
CA ALA A 74 -7.84 22.85 3.24
C ALA A 74 -9.38 22.83 3.48
N VAL A 75 -10.16 23.07 2.41
CA VAL A 75 -11.62 23.19 2.43
C VAL A 75 -12.29 21.83 2.61
N CYS A 76 -11.95 20.86 1.77
CA CYS A 76 -12.46 19.50 1.84
C CYS A 76 -11.63 18.74 2.88
N GLN A 77 -12.24 18.45 4.04
CA GLN A 77 -11.60 17.68 5.10
C GLN A 77 -12.10 16.24 5.26
N SER A 78 -13.04 15.82 4.40
CA SER A 78 -13.58 14.46 4.42
C SER A 78 -12.55 13.41 3.97
N SER A 79 -12.85 12.14 4.30
CA SER A 79 -12.08 10.97 3.90
C SER A 79 -12.06 10.72 2.39
N ILE A 80 -13.12 11.16 1.69
CA ILE A 80 -13.20 11.18 0.24
C ILE A 80 -13.05 12.63 -0.21
N TYR A 81 -12.16 12.87 -1.17
CA TYR A 81 -11.99 14.20 -1.73
C TYR A 81 -13.14 14.54 -2.69
N LYS A 82 -13.72 15.73 -2.53
CA LYS A 82 -14.67 16.32 -3.46
C LYS A 82 -14.04 17.57 -4.05
N ILE A 83 -14.14 17.71 -5.37
CA ILE A 83 -13.56 18.83 -6.11
C ILE A 83 -14.15 20.14 -5.59
N ASP A 84 -13.28 21.04 -5.16
CA ASP A 84 -13.62 22.41 -4.82
C ASP A 84 -12.52 23.34 -5.34
N LYS A 85 -12.89 24.33 -6.14
CA LYS A 85 -11.98 25.27 -6.80
C LYS A 85 -11.15 26.14 -5.84
N HIS A 86 -11.56 26.21 -4.57
CA HIS A 86 -10.87 26.94 -3.52
C HIS A 86 -9.98 26.04 -2.66
N ASP A 87 -9.89 24.75 -2.97
CA ASP A 87 -9.14 23.79 -2.18
C ASP A 87 -7.69 23.63 -2.68
N GLU A 88 -6.75 23.48 -1.75
CA GLU A 88 -5.30 23.33 -2.03
C GLU A 88 -4.96 22.12 -2.92
N VAL A 89 -5.86 21.14 -3.04
CA VAL A 89 -5.71 19.99 -3.95
C VAL A 89 -5.85 20.39 -5.42
N GLU A 90 -6.59 21.45 -5.74
CA GLU A 90 -6.71 21.93 -7.12
C GLU A 90 -5.44 22.64 -7.59
N ASP A 91 -4.68 23.26 -6.69
CA ASP A 91 -3.34 23.78 -7.01
C ASP A 91 -2.38 22.63 -7.39
N MET A 92 -2.49 21.49 -6.72
CA MET A 92 -1.75 20.28 -7.08
C MET A 92 -2.15 19.75 -8.45
N TYR A 93 -3.45 19.74 -8.77
CA TYR A 93 -3.92 19.34 -10.09
C TYR A 93 -3.35 20.25 -11.17
N GLN A 94 -3.39 21.57 -10.96
CA GLN A 94 -2.86 22.55 -11.91
C GLN A 94 -1.36 22.36 -12.14
N LEU A 95 -0.58 22.15 -11.07
CA LEU A 95 0.85 21.92 -11.15
C LEU A 95 1.16 20.66 -11.96
N LEU A 96 0.52 19.53 -11.64
CA LEU A 96 0.74 18.28 -12.34
C LEU A 96 0.28 18.33 -13.80
N ASN A 97 -0.83 19.03 -14.08
CA ASN A 97 -1.30 19.26 -15.44
C ASN A 97 -0.32 20.13 -16.25
N MET A 98 0.26 21.16 -15.63
CA MET A 98 1.30 22.00 -16.25
C MET A 98 2.55 21.18 -16.61
N ILE A 99 2.97 20.30 -15.70
CA ILE A 99 4.09 19.39 -15.93
C ILE A 99 3.75 18.43 -17.08
N GLN A 100 2.53 17.88 -17.12
CA GLN A 100 2.09 16.98 -18.19
C GLN A 100 2.15 17.62 -19.58
N ASN A 101 1.89 18.92 -19.67
CA ASN A 101 2.02 19.68 -20.92
C ASN A 101 3.47 19.95 -21.33
N SER A 102 4.43 19.78 -20.41
CA SER A 102 5.86 20.07 -20.61
C SER A 102 6.71 18.81 -20.76
N ILE A 103 6.39 17.76 -19.99
CA ILE A 103 7.13 16.50 -19.91
C ILE A 103 6.13 15.36 -19.79
N ASP A 104 6.31 14.34 -20.63
CA ASP A 104 5.51 13.12 -20.55
C ASP A 104 5.92 12.26 -19.34
N TYR A 105 4.92 11.80 -18.57
CA TYR A 105 5.09 10.97 -17.39
C TYR A 105 3.87 10.06 -17.16
N ASP A 106 4.09 8.91 -16.52
CA ASP A 106 3.05 7.89 -16.30
C ASP A 106 2.49 7.91 -14.87
N GLY A 107 3.26 8.41 -13.90
CA GLY A 107 2.88 8.36 -12.49
C GLY A 107 3.46 9.46 -11.62
N VAL A 108 2.91 9.56 -10.41
CA VAL A 108 3.27 10.56 -9.41
C VAL A 108 3.72 9.85 -8.14
N SER A 109 4.92 10.16 -7.68
CA SER A 109 5.47 9.68 -6.41
C SER A 109 5.06 10.60 -5.28
N SER A 110 4.53 10.07 -4.18
CA SER A 110 4.28 10.84 -2.94
C SER A 110 4.69 10.09 -1.69
N GLY A 111 5.20 10.85 -0.71
CA GLY A 111 5.75 10.31 0.55
C GLY A 111 4.73 9.99 1.63
N ALA A 112 3.45 9.77 1.31
CA ALA A 112 2.43 9.51 2.31
C ALA A 112 2.67 8.16 3.03
N ILE A 113 2.77 8.17 4.36
CA ILE A 113 3.01 6.98 5.19
C ILE A 113 1.71 6.43 5.77
N LEU A 114 1.02 7.20 6.62
CA LEU A 114 -0.20 6.71 7.29
C LEU A 114 -1.45 7.50 6.89
N SER A 115 -1.28 8.78 6.56
CA SER A 115 -2.38 9.68 6.24
C SER A 115 -3.19 9.25 5.00
N ASN A 116 -4.39 8.71 5.23
CA ASN A 116 -5.39 8.50 4.19
C ASN A 116 -5.82 9.83 3.54
N TYR A 117 -5.81 10.92 4.31
CA TYR A 117 -6.15 12.25 3.82
C TYR A 117 -5.24 12.64 2.64
N GLN A 118 -3.92 12.52 2.83
CA GLN A 118 -2.94 12.88 1.81
C GLN A 118 -3.00 11.92 0.62
N ARG A 119 -3.06 10.60 0.89
CA ARG A 119 -3.11 9.58 -0.17
C ARG A 119 -4.30 9.77 -1.12
N VAL A 120 -5.51 9.91 -0.57
CA VAL A 120 -6.75 9.98 -1.37
C VAL A 120 -6.75 11.23 -2.27
N ARG A 121 -6.17 12.34 -1.82
CA ARG A 121 -6.08 13.58 -2.61
C ARG A 121 -5.12 13.45 -3.78
N VAL A 122 -3.94 12.87 -3.54
CA VAL A 122 -2.98 12.55 -4.61
C VAL A 122 -3.59 11.55 -5.61
N GLU A 123 -4.25 10.49 -5.13
CA GLU A 123 -4.93 9.51 -5.98
C GLU A 123 -6.06 10.13 -6.81
N ASN A 124 -6.84 11.04 -6.24
CA ASN A 124 -7.91 11.75 -6.95
C ASN A 124 -7.35 12.57 -8.12
N VAL A 125 -6.31 13.36 -7.85
CA VAL A 125 -5.65 14.18 -8.88
C VAL A 125 -5.00 13.30 -9.95
N CYS A 126 -4.32 12.23 -9.55
CA CYS A 126 -3.73 11.25 -10.48
C CYS A 126 -4.79 10.61 -11.38
N SER A 127 -5.91 10.17 -10.81
CA SER A 127 -7.02 9.56 -11.56
C SER A 127 -7.57 10.52 -12.63
N ARG A 128 -7.79 11.78 -12.28
CA ARG A 128 -8.25 12.82 -13.22
C ARG A 128 -7.27 13.11 -14.35
N LEU A 129 -5.97 13.03 -14.07
CA LEU A 129 -4.90 13.23 -15.05
C LEU A 129 -4.53 11.96 -15.81
N ASN A 130 -5.22 10.83 -15.55
CA ASN A 130 -4.90 9.51 -16.08
C ASN A 130 -3.43 9.11 -15.78
N LYS A 131 -3.00 9.30 -14.53
CA LYS A 131 -1.67 8.96 -14.00
C LYS A 131 -1.79 7.96 -12.86
N GLN A 132 -0.71 7.23 -12.59
CA GLN A 132 -0.64 6.30 -11.46
C GLN A 132 -0.05 6.96 -10.21
N SER A 133 -0.72 6.85 -9.06
CA SER A 133 -0.16 7.25 -7.76
C SER A 133 0.79 6.18 -7.21
N LEU A 134 1.99 6.58 -6.78
CA LEU A 134 3.05 5.71 -6.26
C LEU A 134 3.41 6.09 -4.81
N THR A 135 2.81 5.38 -3.85
CA THR A 135 2.96 5.57 -2.40
C THR A 135 3.54 4.32 -1.74
N PHE A 136 4.84 4.08 -1.90
CA PHE A 136 5.51 2.86 -1.42
C PHE A 136 5.62 2.78 0.11
N LEU A 137 5.52 3.92 0.80
CA LEU A 137 5.61 4.00 2.26
C LEU A 137 4.27 3.74 2.96
N TRP A 138 3.18 3.70 2.20
CA TRP A 138 1.85 3.69 2.77
C TRP A 138 1.57 2.40 3.57
N GLN A 139 1.08 2.57 4.81
CA GLN A 139 0.81 1.51 5.79
C GLN A 139 2.02 0.64 6.17
N LYS A 140 3.25 1.11 5.93
CA LYS A 140 4.43 0.46 6.52
C LYS A 140 4.48 0.68 8.04
N ASP A 141 5.09 -0.26 8.75
CA ASP A 141 5.43 -0.06 10.15
C ASP A 141 6.39 1.13 10.27
N GLN A 142 6.08 2.05 11.17
CA GLN A 142 6.79 3.33 11.25
C GLN A 142 8.13 3.22 11.98
N VAL A 143 8.29 2.23 12.87
CA VAL A 143 9.56 1.99 13.55
C VAL A 143 10.54 1.37 12.56
N GLU A 144 10.09 0.35 11.82
CA GLU A 144 10.85 -0.23 10.72
C GLU A 144 11.19 0.82 9.66
N LEU A 145 10.23 1.67 9.30
CA LEU A 145 10.43 2.71 8.28
C LEU A 145 11.48 3.75 8.68
N LEU A 146 11.47 4.23 9.93
CA LEU A 146 12.49 5.14 10.45
C LEU A 146 13.88 4.47 10.41
N GLN A 147 13.96 3.20 10.85
CA GLN A 147 15.20 2.42 10.81
C GLN A 147 15.70 2.22 9.38
N ASP A 148 14.80 1.94 8.44
CA ASP A 148 15.11 1.77 7.02
C ASP A 148 15.66 3.08 6.42
N MET A 149 15.06 4.23 6.72
CA MET A 149 15.57 5.52 6.25
C MET A 149 17.01 5.77 6.73
N ILE A 150 17.29 5.48 8.01
CA ILE A 150 18.63 5.60 8.60
C ILE A 150 19.61 4.64 7.91
N ASN A 151 19.26 3.36 7.80
CA ASN A 151 20.11 2.32 7.23
C ASN A 151 20.42 2.58 5.74
N ASN A 152 19.49 3.20 5.02
CA ASN A 152 19.63 3.51 3.60
C ASN A 152 20.16 4.93 3.36
N SER A 153 20.81 5.55 4.37
CA SER A 153 21.52 6.83 4.23
C SER A 153 20.62 8.01 3.81
N VAL A 154 19.37 8.04 4.27
CA VAL A 154 18.55 9.26 4.22
C VAL A 154 19.03 10.19 5.33
N ASN A 155 19.96 11.08 4.99
CA ASN A 155 20.46 12.08 5.93
C ASN A 155 19.48 13.25 6.00
N ALA A 156 18.48 13.11 6.86
CA ALA A 156 17.51 14.16 7.15
C ALA A 156 17.66 14.68 8.58
N ILE A 157 17.48 15.99 8.76
CA ILE A 157 17.51 16.67 10.05
C ILE A 157 16.12 17.11 10.48
N ILE A 158 15.89 17.18 11.79
CA ILE A 158 14.67 17.76 12.36
C ILE A 158 14.71 19.28 12.19
N ILE A 159 13.71 19.85 11.53
CA ILE A 159 13.63 21.30 11.25
C ILE A 159 12.46 22.00 11.93
N LYS A 160 11.50 21.24 12.46
CA LYS A 160 10.41 21.74 13.29
C LYS A 160 10.03 20.67 14.29
N VAL A 161 9.64 21.09 15.48
CA VAL A 161 9.03 20.24 16.50
C VAL A 161 7.77 20.92 17.02
N ALA A 162 6.74 20.14 17.31
CA ALA A 162 5.46 20.61 17.80
C ALA A 162 4.74 19.55 18.66
N ALA A 163 5.49 18.71 19.37
CA ALA A 163 4.95 17.60 20.13
C ALA A 163 5.56 17.47 21.53
N LEU A 164 4.79 16.89 22.45
CA LEU A 164 5.21 16.59 23.81
C LEU A 164 6.48 15.72 23.79
N GLY A 165 7.46 16.10 24.60
CA GLY A 165 8.75 15.40 24.69
C GLY A 165 9.76 15.80 23.61
N LEU A 166 9.40 16.70 22.68
CA LEU A 166 10.35 17.30 21.74
C LEU A 166 10.66 18.75 22.12
N GLU A 167 11.94 19.02 22.44
CA GLU A 167 12.41 20.36 22.82
C GLU A 167 13.19 21.02 21.66
N PRO A 168 12.77 22.21 21.17
CA PRO A 168 13.42 22.89 20.06
C PRO A 168 14.93 23.05 20.21
N LYS A 169 15.39 23.51 21.39
CA LYS A 169 16.81 23.77 21.67
C LYS A 169 17.67 22.50 21.71
N LYS A 170 17.05 21.33 21.93
CA LYS A 170 17.77 20.04 22.05
C LYS A 170 17.71 19.20 20.80
N HIS A 171 16.66 19.34 19.99
CA HIS A 171 16.35 18.40 18.90
C HIS A 171 16.44 19.01 17.51
N LEU A 172 16.20 20.32 17.35
CA LEU A 172 16.34 20.96 16.04
C LEU A 172 17.78 20.85 15.54
N GLY A 173 17.94 20.46 14.28
CA GLY A 173 19.22 20.29 13.61
C GLY A 173 19.84 18.90 13.77
N LYS A 174 19.35 18.07 14.69
CA LYS A 174 19.80 16.67 14.81
C LYS A 174 19.28 15.85 13.65
N ASN A 175 20.10 14.90 13.20
CA ASN A 175 19.70 13.96 12.15
C ASN A 175 18.84 12.80 12.71
N LEU A 176 18.23 12.02 11.80
CA LEU A 176 17.37 10.89 12.18
C LEU A 176 18.08 9.85 13.04
N PHE A 177 19.36 9.56 12.78
CA PHE A 177 20.14 8.61 13.57
C PHE A 177 20.34 9.11 15.01
N GLU A 178 20.71 10.38 15.18
CA GLU A 178 20.85 11.00 16.51
C GLU A 178 19.53 11.08 17.29
N MET A 179 18.41 11.16 16.57
CA MET A 179 17.08 11.28 17.17
C MET A 179 16.40 9.94 17.44
N GLN A 180 16.88 8.83 16.84
CA GLN A 180 16.20 7.55 16.84
C GLN A 180 15.80 7.06 18.24
N ASP A 181 16.77 6.95 19.15
CA ASP A 181 16.54 6.49 20.51
C ASP A 181 15.58 7.40 21.29
N HIS A 182 15.65 8.72 21.02
CA HIS A 182 14.76 9.68 21.66
C HIS A 182 13.33 9.52 21.15
N LEU A 183 13.13 9.41 19.84
CA LEU A 183 11.82 9.22 19.23
C LEU A 183 11.15 7.92 19.71
N LEU A 184 11.92 6.83 19.83
CA LEU A 184 11.41 5.55 20.37
C LEU A 184 10.96 5.69 21.82
N LYS A 185 11.74 6.38 22.66
CA LYS A 185 11.34 6.65 24.05
C LYS A 185 10.09 7.53 24.12
N MET A 186 9.97 8.55 23.27
CA MET A 186 8.79 9.41 23.25
C MET A 186 7.55 8.69 22.72
N LYS A 187 7.71 7.71 21.81
CA LYS A 187 6.62 6.81 21.39
C LYS A 187 6.08 6.03 22.58
N GLU A 188 6.96 5.45 23.40
CA GLU A 188 6.54 4.68 24.58
C GLU A 188 5.91 5.56 25.67
N ALA A 189 6.51 6.74 25.93
CA ALA A 189 6.07 7.63 27.00
C ALA A 189 4.82 8.44 26.66
N TYR A 190 4.71 8.92 25.41
CA TYR A 190 3.73 9.93 25.01
C TYR A 190 2.95 9.56 23.75
N GLN A 191 3.10 8.34 23.24
CA GLN A 191 2.49 7.88 21.98
C GLN A 191 2.90 8.71 20.75
N LEU A 192 4.08 9.35 20.82
CA LEU A 192 4.67 10.08 19.72
C LEU A 192 4.80 9.18 18.47
N ASN A 193 4.41 9.71 17.32
CA ASN A 193 4.66 9.11 16.03
C ASN A 193 6.16 9.19 15.67
N VAL A 194 6.84 8.04 15.63
CA VAL A 194 8.28 8.01 15.34
C VAL A 194 8.65 8.52 13.94
N CYS A 195 7.70 8.52 12.99
CA CYS A 195 7.87 9.12 11.67
C CYS A 195 7.35 10.57 11.59
N GLY A 196 6.86 11.16 12.68
CA GLY A 196 6.39 12.55 12.72
C GLY A 196 5.05 12.78 12.02
N GLU A 197 4.25 11.72 11.80
CA GLU A 197 2.89 11.89 11.26
C GLU A 197 2.05 12.80 12.16
N GLY A 198 1.12 13.55 11.57
CA GLY A 198 0.30 14.52 12.29
C GLY A 198 1.01 15.83 12.62
N GLY A 199 2.23 16.04 12.10
CA GLY A 199 2.95 17.30 12.23
C GLY A 199 3.74 17.45 13.53
N GLU A 200 3.97 16.35 14.25
CA GLU A 200 4.73 16.32 15.51
C GLU A 200 6.16 16.85 15.34
N TYR A 201 6.78 16.54 14.20
CA TYR A 201 8.02 17.15 13.75
C TYR A 201 8.10 17.13 12.22
N GLU A 202 8.83 18.09 11.66
CA GLU A 202 9.13 18.12 10.22
C GLU A 202 10.62 17.93 10.00
N THR A 203 10.99 17.46 8.80
CA THR A 203 12.38 17.17 8.46
C THR A 203 12.82 17.85 7.16
N MET A 204 14.13 17.95 7.00
CA MET A 204 14.76 18.35 5.74
C MET A 204 15.85 17.35 5.40
N THR A 205 15.78 16.77 4.20
CA THR A 205 16.83 15.86 3.70
C THR A 205 18.00 16.68 3.16
N LEU A 206 19.17 16.53 3.76
CA LEU A 206 20.40 17.19 3.34
C LEU A 206 21.17 16.38 2.32
N ASP A 207 21.13 15.06 2.46
CA ASP A 207 21.72 14.15 1.49
C ASP A 207 20.91 12.86 1.44
N CYS A 208 20.85 12.27 0.26
CA CYS A 208 20.46 10.88 0.11
C CYS A 208 21.21 10.28 -1.09
N PRO A 209 21.17 8.96 -1.24
CA PRO A 209 21.86 8.26 -2.32
C PRO A 209 21.51 8.73 -3.73
N LEU A 210 20.30 9.29 -3.94
CA LEU A 210 19.92 9.84 -5.24
C LEU A 210 20.65 11.14 -5.59
N PHE A 211 21.18 11.85 -4.60
CA PHE A 211 21.77 13.17 -4.80
C PHE A 211 23.22 13.05 -5.31
N LEU A 212 23.56 13.81 -6.35
CA LEU A 212 24.92 14.09 -6.82
C LEU A 212 25.67 15.06 -5.91
N LYS A 213 24.93 16.01 -5.33
CA LYS A 213 25.45 17.03 -4.42
C LYS A 213 24.71 16.97 -3.10
N ARG A 214 25.43 17.05 -2.00
CA ARG A 214 24.83 17.19 -0.67
C ARG A 214 24.53 18.65 -0.40
N ILE A 215 23.51 18.92 0.40
CA ILE A 215 23.18 20.26 0.86
C ILE A 215 23.91 20.51 2.17
N VAL A 216 24.68 21.59 2.21
CA VAL A 216 25.41 22.04 3.39
C VAL A 216 24.72 23.28 3.95
N ILE A 217 24.48 23.25 5.25
CA ILE A 217 23.92 24.37 5.99
C ILE A 217 25.07 25.26 6.47
N ASP A 218 25.10 26.51 6.00
CA ASP A 218 26.12 27.48 6.41
C ASP A 218 25.67 28.30 7.63
N GLU A 219 24.40 28.70 7.65
CA GLU A 219 23.86 29.57 8.70
C GLU A 219 22.38 29.29 8.96
N THR A 220 22.04 29.09 10.24
CA THR A 220 20.67 28.85 10.71
C THR A 220 20.37 29.59 11.99
N LYS A 221 19.09 29.88 12.20
CA LYS A 221 18.56 30.41 13.46
C LYS A 221 17.36 29.58 13.92
N ILE A 222 17.32 29.24 15.21
CA ILE A 222 16.13 28.66 15.83
C ILE A 222 15.11 29.78 16.09
N ILE A 223 13.87 29.57 15.65
CA ILE A 223 12.72 30.42 15.96
C ILE A 223 11.80 29.61 16.86
N ILE A 224 11.48 30.18 18.03
CA ILE A 224 10.49 29.63 18.95
C ILE A 224 9.17 30.33 18.66
N HIS A 225 8.18 29.57 18.21
CA HIS A 225 6.84 30.06 17.91
C HIS A 225 5.95 30.04 19.16
N SER A 226 6.01 28.95 19.92
CA SER A 226 5.35 28.81 21.22
C SER A 226 6.33 28.16 22.19
N ASP A 227 6.56 28.80 23.34
CA ASP A 227 7.41 28.27 24.42
C ASP A 227 6.53 27.68 25.53
N ASP A 228 5.61 26.78 25.14
CA ASP A 228 4.74 26.05 26.06
C ASP A 228 5.57 25.09 26.92
N ALA A 229 5.21 24.99 28.21
CA ALA A 229 5.96 24.18 29.17
C ALA A 229 5.88 22.66 28.89
N PHE A 230 4.89 22.22 28.10
CA PHE A 230 4.62 20.83 27.79
C PHE A 230 4.89 20.51 26.31
N ALA A 231 4.46 21.36 25.37
CA ALA A 231 4.63 21.12 23.93
C ALA A 231 5.18 22.36 23.20
N PRO A 232 6.47 22.69 23.40
CA PRO A 232 7.06 23.85 22.74
C PRO A 232 7.10 23.66 21.21
N VAL A 233 6.73 24.70 20.48
CA VAL A 233 6.77 24.75 19.02
C VAL A 233 7.94 25.61 18.59
N GLY A 234 8.86 25.03 17.83
CA GLY A 234 10.00 25.75 17.29
C GLY A 234 10.50 25.14 15.99
N TYR A 235 11.16 25.96 15.18
CA TYR A 235 11.64 25.56 13.86
C TYR A 235 12.96 26.25 13.49
N LEU A 236 13.64 25.71 12.48
CA LEU A 236 14.86 26.25 11.91
C LEU A 236 14.55 27.20 10.75
N SER A 237 15.07 28.42 10.84
CA SER A 237 15.15 29.37 9.74
C SER A 237 16.54 29.31 9.12
N PHE A 238 16.62 28.83 7.88
CA PHE A 238 17.85 28.77 7.10
C PHE A 238 18.16 30.15 6.51
N LYS A 239 19.35 30.67 6.79
CA LYS A 239 19.84 31.94 6.24
C LYS A 239 20.72 31.73 5.03
N LYS A 240 21.56 30.69 5.08
CA LYS A 240 22.49 30.37 4.00
C LYS A 240 22.72 28.87 3.93
N MET A 241 22.68 28.35 2.70
CA MET A 241 22.96 26.95 2.35
C MET A 241 23.66 26.93 0.99
N HIS A 242 24.43 25.88 0.74
CA HIS A 242 25.04 25.63 -0.56
C HIS A 242 25.07 24.14 -0.89
N LEU A 243 25.39 23.83 -2.14
CA LEU A 243 25.57 22.46 -2.61
C LEU A 243 27.06 22.11 -2.68
N GLU A 244 27.41 20.93 -2.18
CA GLU A 244 28.76 20.38 -2.23
C GLU A 244 28.74 19.07 -3.03
N ASP A 245 29.63 18.95 -4.03
CA ASP A 245 29.74 17.76 -4.86
C ASP A 245 30.18 16.53 -4.06
N LYS A 246 29.56 15.38 -4.33
CA LYS A 246 29.94 14.10 -3.69
C LYS A 246 31.05 13.35 -4.44
N GLY A 247 31.61 13.96 -5.49
CA GLY A 247 32.60 13.32 -6.36
C GLY A 247 32.04 12.17 -7.19
N MET A 248 30.72 12.10 -7.37
CA MET A 248 30.05 11.10 -8.21
C MET A 248 30.11 11.51 -9.68
N ASP A 249 30.20 10.53 -10.60
CA ASP A 249 30.08 10.81 -12.02
C ASP A 249 28.67 11.37 -12.33
N SER A 250 28.62 12.58 -12.89
CA SER A 250 27.39 13.29 -13.22
C SER A 250 26.52 12.55 -14.23
N ASN A 251 27.10 11.63 -15.01
CA ASN A 251 26.37 10.80 -15.98
C ASN A 251 25.72 9.56 -15.36
N LEU A 252 25.92 9.30 -14.06
CA LEU A 252 25.27 8.17 -13.40
C LEU A 252 23.75 8.37 -13.35
N SER A 253 23.03 7.44 -13.97
CA SER A 253 21.58 7.29 -13.80
C SER A 253 21.21 7.19 -12.31
N LEU A 254 20.03 7.69 -11.92
CA LEU A 254 19.50 7.56 -10.56
C LEU A 254 19.54 6.11 -10.04
N PHE A 255 19.20 5.14 -10.90
CA PHE A 255 19.26 3.72 -10.55
C PHE A 255 20.66 3.24 -10.19
N SER A 256 21.68 3.69 -10.93
CA SER A 256 23.07 3.33 -10.64
C SER A 256 23.57 3.92 -9.33
N ARG A 257 23.03 5.07 -8.90
CA ARG A 257 23.34 5.68 -7.60
C ARG A 257 22.79 4.89 -6.41
N LEU A 258 21.80 4.01 -6.63
CA LEU A 258 21.24 3.12 -5.61
C LEU A 258 21.86 1.71 -5.57
N LYS A 259 22.78 1.35 -6.47
CA LYS A 259 23.27 -0.04 -6.61
C LYS A 259 23.92 -0.64 -5.36
N SER A 260 24.47 0.20 -4.48
CA SER A 260 25.09 -0.23 -3.23
C SER A 260 24.13 -0.32 -2.04
N ILE A 261 22.83 -0.10 -2.28
CA ILE A 261 21.85 0.12 -1.22
C ILE A 261 20.74 -0.92 -1.34
N ASP A 262 20.58 -1.69 -0.27
CA ASP A 262 19.62 -2.78 -0.18
C ASP A 262 18.24 -2.24 0.26
N LEU A 263 17.72 -1.25 -0.47
CA LEU A 263 16.35 -0.69 -0.31
C LEU A 263 15.24 -1.72 -0.55
N ILE A 264 15.63 -2.83 -1.17
CA ILE A 264 14.87 -4.03 -1.41
C ILE A 264 15.82 -5.10 -0.86
N SER A 265 15.58 -5.68 0.31
CA SER A 265 16.54 -6.63 0.89
C SER A 265 16.91 -7.71 -0.14
N GLN A 266 18.11 -8.29 -0.12
CA GLN A 266 18.46 -9.39 -1.04
C GLN A 266 17.46 -10.56 -1.00
N LYS A 267 16.73 -10.76 0.11
CA LYS A 267 15.57 -11.67 0.19
C LYS A 267 14.38 -11.14 -0.62
N ASP A 268 14.06 -9.85 -0.51
CA ASP A 268 13.07 -9.17 -1.34
C ASP A 268 13.47 -9.12 -2.81
N PHE A 269 14.75 -9.06 -3.18
CA PHE A 269 15.18 -9.14 -4.57
C PHE A 269 15.00 -10.55 -5.12
N LYS A 270 15.30 -11.61 -4.36
CA LYS A 270 15.07 -12.99 -4.81
C LYS A 270 13.57 -13.28 -4.95
N SER A 271 12.74 -12.88 -3.98
CA SER A 271 11.30 -13.06 -4.06
C SER A 271 10.67 -12.17 -5.12
N LYS A 272 11.06 -10.89 -5.25
CA LYS A 272 10.55 -9.95 -6.27
C LYS A 272 11.11 -10.18 -7.67
N PHE A 273 12.33 -10.70 -7.83
CA PHE A 273 12.89 -11.14 -9.11
C PHE A 273 12.25 -12.47 -9.52
N CYS A 274 12.02 -13.41 -8.60
CA CYS A 274 11.26 -14.63 -8.90
C CYS A 274 9.79 -14.32 -9.22
N LEU A 275 9.15 -13.38 -8.49
CA LEU A 275 7.79 -12.86 -8.73
C LEU A 275 7.67 -12.07 -10.03
N LYS A 276 8.56 -11.07 -10.29
CA LYS A 276 8.62 -10.35 -11.57
C LYS A 276 8.97 -11.30 -12.71
N LYS A 277 9.81 -12.33 -12.52
CA LYS A 277 10.08 -13.34 -13.55
C LYS A 277 8.92 -14.32 -13.72
N LEU A 278 8.08 -14.57 -12.72
CA LEU A 278 6.87 -15.38 -12.86
C LEU A 278 5.77 -14.62 -13.62
N PHE A 279 5.52 -13.35 -13.28
CA PHE A 279 4.50 -12.51 -13.92
C PHE A 279 4.97 -11.77 -15.19
N LYS A 280 6.27 -11.44 -15.31
CA LYS A 280 6.92 -11.00 -16.56
C LYS A 280 7.67 -12.12 -17.28
N SER A 281 7.54 -13.40 -16.89
CA SER A 281 8.01 -14.43 -17.82
C SER A 281 7.21 -14.19 -19.09
N SER A 282 7.95 -13.98 -20.16
CA SER A 282 7.47 -13.94 -21.54
C SER A 282 6.73 -15.22 -21.97
N HIS A 283 6.27 -16.04 -21.01
CA HIS A 283 5.48 -17.24 -21.24
C HIS A 283 4.06 -17.12 -20.66
N LYS A 284 3.81 -16.40 -19.55
CA LYS A 284 2.45 -16.33 -18.95
C LYS A 284 1.57 -15.18 -19.47
N ASN A 285 2.13 -13.97 -19.61
CA ASN A 285 1.47 -12.93 -20.42
C ASN A 285 1.32 -13.38 -21.87
N VAL A 286 2.23 -14.22 -22.36
CA VAL A 286 2.13 -14.86 -23.67
C VAL A 286 1.00 -15.90 -23.71
N LEU A 287 0.83 -16.79 -22.72
CA LEU A 287 -0.30 -17.73 -22.68
C LEU A 287 -1.66 -17.05 -22.65
N LEU A 288 -1.83 -15.99 -21.86
CA LEU A 288 -3.09 -15.23 -21.87
C LEU A 288 -3.27 -14.51 -23.22
N GLN A 289 -2.25 -13.80 -23.73
CA GLN A 289 -2.31 -13.08 -25.00
C GLN A 289 -2.48 -13.99 -26.22
N GLU A 290 -1.88 -15.19 -26.22
CA GLU A 290 -2.05 -16.26 -27.22
C GLU A 290 -3.51 -16.71 -27.30
N ASN A 291 -4.25 -16.62 -26.19
CA ASN A 291 -5.68 -16.92 -26.11
C ASN A 291 -6.56 -15.65 -26.14
N GLY A 292 -6.00 -14.47 -26.42
CA GLY A 292 -6.72 -13.20 -26.46
C GLY A 292 -7.23 -12.69 -25.10
N LEU A 293 -6.63 -13.15 -24.00
CA LEU A 293 -6.98 -12.80 -22.62
C LEU A 293 -5.95 -11.84 -22.00
N SER A 294 -6.37 -11.17 -20.94
CA SER A 294 -5.60 -10.24 -20.12
C SER A 294 -5.66 -10.62 -18.64
N LEU A 295 -4.94 -9.89 -17.78
CA LEU A 295 -5.05 -10.08 -16.33
C LEU A 295 -6.43 -9.71 -15.77
N GLN A 296 -7.21 -8.87 -16.46
CA GLN A 296 -8.57 -8.51 -16.03
C GLN A 296 -9.55 -9.67 -16.18
N ASP A 297 -9.26 -10.58 -17.12
CA ASP A 297 -10.04 -11.79 -17.40
C ASP A 297 -9.87 -12.88 -16.34
N VAL A 298 -8.89 -12.73 -15.44
CA VAL A 298 -8.69 -13.63 -14.31
C VAL A 298 -9.77 -13.37 -13.25
N PHE A 299 -10.43 -14.44 -12.80
CA PHE A 299 -11.52 -14.34 -11.82
C PHE A 299 -11.28 -15.18 -10.55
N LEU A 300 -10.41 -16.19 -10.59
CA LEU A 300 -9.99 -16.97 -9.41
C LEU A 300 -8.49 -17.22 -9.42
N ILE A 301 -7.87 -17.09 -8.25
CA ILE A 301 -6.47 -17.46 -8.00
C ILE A 301 -6.37 -18.36 -6.78
N TYR A 302 -5.65 -19.47 -6.92
CA TYR A 302 -5.05 -20.17 -5.80
C TYR A 302 -3.59 -19.73 -5.66
N LEU A 303 -3.28 -19.12 -4.52
CA LEU A 303 -1.95 -18.66 -4.16
C LEU A 303 -1.37 -19.59 -3.11
N TYR A 304 -0.43 -20.42 -3.53
CA TYR A 304 0.31 -21.31 -2.64
C TYR A 304 1.61 -20.64 -2.25
N VAL A 305 1.90 -20.53 -0.96
CA VAL A 305 3.16 -19.94 -0.47
C VAL A 305 4.01 -21.00 0.21
N SER A 306 5.34 -20.90 0.12
CA SER A 306 6.22 -21.81 0.88
C SER A 306 6.33 -21.42 2.35
N ASP A 307 6.13 -20.13 2.66
CA ASP A 307 6.25 -19.54 3.99
C ASP A 307 5.21 -18.41 4.16
N MET A 308 4.30 -18.57 5.13
CA MET A 308 3.26 -17.58 5.43
C MET A 308 3.83 -16.29 6.06
N GLY A 309 5.06 -16.31 6.56
CA GLY A 309 5.80 -15.11 6.97
C GLY A 309 6.03 -14.12 5.82
N GLU A 310 5.99 -14.60 4.56
CA GLU A 310 6.15 -13.76 3.37
C GLU A 310 4.82 -13.20 2.83
N PHE A 311 3.69 -13.47 3.50
CA PHE A 311 2.33 -13.09 3.05
C PHE A 311 2.20 -11.59 2.72
N ALA A 312 2.70 -10.71 3.59
CA ALA A 312 2.64 -9.26 3.39
C ALA A 312 3.44 -8.81 2.14
N LYS A 313 4.61 -9.42 1.93
CA LYS A 313 5.49 -9.13 0.79
C LYS A 313 4.86 -9.60 -0.51
N ILE A 314 4.29 -10.80 -0.54
CA ILE A 314 3.59 -11.33 -1.72
C ILE A 314 2.39 -10.44 -2.06
N ASN A 315 1.61 -10.00 -1.07
CA ASN A 315 0.50 -9.07 -1.28
C ASN A 315 0.97 -7.73 -1.87
N SER A 316 2.12 -7.20 -1.44
CA SER A 316 2.67 -5.94 -1.94
C SER A 316 3.00 -5.99 -3.44
N VAL A 317 3.36 -7.18 -3.94
CA VAL A 317 3.66 -7.40 -5.36
C VAL A 317 2.39 -7.75 -6.13
N TYR A 318 1.54 -8.61 -5.57
CA TYR A 318 0.27 -9.01 -6.16
C TYR A 318 -0.61 -7.81 -6.52
N LYS A 319 -0.71 -6.80 -5.64
CA LYS A 319 -1.51 -5.58 -5.90
C LYS A 319 -1.03 -4.77 -7.11
N THR A 320 0.20 -4.98 -7.59
CA THR A 320 0.71 -4.31 -8.79
C THR A 320 0.20 -4.93 -10.09
N PHE A 321 -0.31 -6.17 -10.03
CA PHE A 321 -0.87 -6.89 -11.17
C PHE A 321 -2.40 -6.75 -11.25
N PHE A 322 -3.06 -6.71 -10.10
CA PHE A 322 -4.51 -6.58 -9.99
C PHE A 322 -4.87 -5.26 -9.31
N VAL A 323 -4.89 -4.20 -10.12
CA VAL A 323 -5.07 -2.81 -9.65
C VAL A 323 -6.55 -2.47 -9.44
N SER A 324 -7.42 -2.94 -10.33
CA SER A 324 -8.86 -2.75 -10.28
C SER A 324 -9.53 -4.12 -10.39
N GLU A 325 -10.47 -4.39 -9.48
CA GLU A 325 -11.23 -5.65 -9.41
C GLU A 325 -10.39 -6.95 -9.37
N PRO A 326 -9.54 -7.14 -8.33
CA PRO A 326 -8.74 -8.35 -8.20
C PRO A 326 -9.61 -9.62 -8.13
N PRO A 327 -9.13 -10.77 -8.61
CA PRO A 327 -9.92 -12.01 -8.60
C PRO A 327 -10.23 -12.47 -7.18
N ALA A 328 -11.18 -13.41 -7.07
CA ALA A 328 -11.31 -14.22 -5.86
C ALA A 328 -9.99 -14.96 -5.62
N ARG A 329 -9.64 -15.19 -4.35
CA ARG A 329 -8.35 -15.71 -3.96
C ARG A 329 -8.43 -16.65 -2.77
N VAL A 330 -7.72 -17.76 -2.89
CA VAL A 330 -7.43 -18.71 -1.80
C VAL A 330 -5.94 -18.66 -1.53
N CYS A 331 -5.50 -18.54 -0.28
CA CYS A 331 -4.08 -18.35 0.04
C CYS A 331 -3.64 -19.27 1.17
N ILE A 332 -2.89 -20.33 0.84
CA ILE A 332 -2.46 -21.36 1.80
C ILE A 332 -0.96 -21.60 1.73
N GLN A 333 -0.35 -22.04 2.84
CA GLN A 333 1.02 -22.55 2.81
C GLN A 333 1.04 -23.98 2.28
N LEU A 334 2.07 -24.35 1.53
CA LEU A 334 2.36 -25.73 1.14
C LEU A 334 3.83 -26.06 1.39
N ASN A 335 4.11 -27.34 1.61
CA ASN A 335 5.48 -27.86 1.61
C ASN A 335 6.00 -27.93 0.18
N MET A 336 6.60 -26.83 -0.27
CA MET A 336 7.14 -26.67 -1.63
C MET A 336 8.63 -27.04 -1.67
N PRO A 337 9.16 -27.44 -2.83
CA PRO A 337 10.61 -27.54 -3.03
C PRO A 337 11.34 -26.24 -2.65
N ASN A 338 12.57 -26.36 -2.12
CA ASN A 338 13.33 -25.25 -1.49
C ASN A 338 13.59 -24.02 -2.37
N ASP A 339 13.39 -24.12 -3.68
CA ASP A 339 13.58 -23.06 -4.67
C ASP A 339 12.28 -22.37 -5.11
N ILE A 340 11.11 -22.90 -4.71
CA ILE A 340 9.80 -22.34 -5.07
C ILE A 340 9.21 -21.59 -3.89
N LEU A 341 9.23 -20.25 -3.97
CA LEU A 341 8.74 -19.36 -2.92
C LEU A 341 7.20 -19.28 -2.85
N PHE A 342 6.55 -19.40 -4.01
CA PHE A 342 5.10 -19.43 -4.13
C PHE A 342 4.72 -19.99 -5.51
N LYS A 343 3.50 -20.49 -5.65
CA LYS A 343 2.89 -20.95 -6.90
C LYS A 343 1.52 -20.31 -7.05
N ILE A 344 1.15 -20.00 -8.29
CA ILE A 344 -0.16 -19.45 -8.62
C ILE A 344 -0.80 -20.36 -9.66
N ASP A 345 -2.01 -20.83 -9.33
CA ASP A 345 -2.94 -21.43 -10.28
C ASP A 345 -4.08 -20.42 -10.48
N ALA A 346 -4.40 -20.10 -11.73
CA ALA A 346 -5.34 -19.03 -12.08
C ALA A 346 -6.38 -19.53 -13.08
N LEU A 347 -7.63 -19.09 -12.89
CA LEU A 347 -8.71 -19.29 -13.86
C LEU A 347 -9.06 -17.95 -14.51
N ALA A 348 -9.18 -17.97 -15.83
CA ALA A 348 -9.51 -16.81 -16.64
C ALA A 348 -10.50 -17.17 -17.74
N VAL A 349 -11.35 -16.22 -18.13
CA VAL A 349 -12.28 -16.36 -19.26
C VAL A 349 -12.47 -15.01 -19.93
N SER A 350 -12.72 -15.00 -21.24
CA SER A 350 -12.94 -13.76 -21.98
C SER A 350 -14.21 -13.06 -21.49
N LEU A 351 -14.03 -11.90 -20.86
CA LEU A 351 -15.12 -11.10 -20.30
C LEU A 351 -15.92 -10.34 -21.37
N ASN A 352 -15.49 -10.38 -22.63
CA ASN A 352 -16.26 -9.84 -23.76
C ASN A 352 -17.57 -10.63 -24.00
N THR A 353 -17.66 -11.85 -23.47
CA THR A 353 -18.79 -12.76 -23.68
C THR A 353 -19.60 -13.06 -22.43
N LEU A 354 -19.10 -12.74 -21.24
CA LEU A 354 -19.69 -13.13 -19.96
C LEU A 354 -19.68 -11.96 -18.98
N GLU A 355 -20.75 -11.83 -18.19
CA GLU A 355 -20.84 -10.84 -17.13
C GLU A 355 -20.01 -11.27 -15.92
N LYS A 356 -19.10 -10.38 -15.47
CA LYS A 356 -18.33 -10.53 -14.23
C LYS A 356 -18.83 -9.54 -13.20
N LYS A 357 -19.22 -10.03 -12.03
CA LYS A 357 -19.60 -9.21 -10.87
C LYS A 357 -18.69 -9.55 -9.70
N SER A 358 -18.07 -8.55 -9.10
CA SER A 358 -17.14 -8.73 -7.99
C SER A 358 -17.68 -8.05 -6.73
N LEU A 359 -17.43 -8.64 -5.55
CA LEU A 359 -17.76 -8.04 -4.26
C LEU A 359 -16.52 -7.83 -3.42
N PHE A 360 -16.42 -6.63 -2.85
CA PHE A 360 -15.31 -6.17 -2.01
C PHE A 360 -15.83 -5.64 -0.68
N VAL A 361 -15.36 -6.19 0.43
CA VAL A 361 -15.51 -5.59 1.76
C VAL A 361 -14.19 -4.92 2.11
N GLN A 362 -14.13 -3.60 1.92
CA GLN A 362 -12.89 -2.80 2.07
C GLN A 362 -12.77 -2.13 3.44
N SER A 363 -13.88 -1.92 4.13
CA SER A 363 -13.94 -1.27 5.44
C SER A 363 -14.40 -2.24 6.52
N ILE A 364 -14.04 -1.94 7.77
CA ILE A 364 -14.58 -2.61 8.94
C ILE A 364 -16.11 -2.55 8.88
N SER A 365 -16.75 -3.68 9.13
CA SER A 365 -18.21 -3.82 9.09
C SER A 365 -18.68 -4.72 10.23
N TYR A 366 -19.98 -4.77 10.47
CA TYR A 366 -20.58 -5.71 11.44
C TYR A 366 -20.94 -7.07 10.83
N TRP A 367 -20.98 -7.17 9.50
CA TRP A 367 -21.62 -8.28 8.80
C TRP A 367 -20.63 -9.21 8.07
N ALA A 368 -19.44 -8.73 7.71
CA ALA A 368 -18.36 -9.53 7.10
C ALA A 368 -16.98 -8.89 7.34
N PRO A 369 -15.90 -9.70 7.42
CA PRO A 369 -14.56 -9.19 7.62
C PRO A 369 -14.06 -8.44 6.38
N ALA A 370 -13.30 -7.37 6.62
CA ALA A 370 -12.60 -6.67 5.57
C ALA A 370 -11.48 -7.54 4.96
N ASN A 371 -11.10 -7.26 3.73
CA ASN A 371 -9.99 -7.97 3.09
C ASN A 371 -8.67 -7.77 3.84
N ILE A 372 -7.94 -8.87 4.06
CA ILE A 372 -6.57 -8.84 4.62
C ILE A 372 -5.48 -8.83 3.52
N GLY A 373 -5.88 -8.69 2.26
CA GLY A 373 -5.00 -8.64 1.10
C GLY A 373 -5.74 -8.22 -0.18
N PRO A 374 -5.04 -8.09 -1.31
CA PRO A 374 -5.63 -7.65 -2.59
C PRO A 374 -6.42 -8.76 -3.28
N TYR A 375 -7.69 -8.96 -2.94
CA TYR A 375 -8.60 -9.93 -3.57
C TYR A 375 -10.07 -9.46 -3.51
N SER A 376 -10.96 -10.06 -4.29
CA SER A 376 -12.42 -9.92 -4.10
C SER A 376 -12.91 -10.93 -3.08
N GLN A 377 -13.82 -10.61 -2.17
CA GLN A 377 -14.45 -11.63 -1.31
C GLN A 377 -15.22 -12.66 -2.15
N ALA A 378 -15.80 -12.24 -3.28
CA ALA A 378 -16.39 -13.13 -4.25
C ALA A 378 -16.32 -12.55 -5.66
N VAL A 379 -16.24 -13.42 -6.66
CA VAL A 379 -16.41 -13.08 -8.07
C VAL A 379 -17.44 -14.02 -8.68
N LYS A 380 -18.48 -13.47 -9.29
CA LYS A 380 -19.46 -14.20 -10.10
C LYS A 380 -19.11 -14.05 -11.56
N VAL A 381 -19.08 -15.17 -12.27
CA VAL A 381 -18.90 -15.26 -13.72
C VAL A 381 -20.01 -16.17 -14.24
N ASP A 382 -20.96 -15.58 -14.96
CA ASP A 382 -22.14 -16.27 -15.48
C ASP A 382 -22.92 -16.99 -14.34
N TYR A 383 -23.09 -18.31 -14.45
CA TYR A 383 -23.78 -19.14 -13.45
C TYR A 383 -22.89 -19.58 -12.27
N ASN A 384 -21.61 -19.22 -12.24
CA ASN A 384 -20.68 -19.65 -11.20
C ASN A 384 -20.26 -18.48 -10.31
N THR A 385 -20.29 -18.68 -9.00
CA THR A 385 -19.76 -17.76 -8.00
C THR A 385 -18.61 -18.39 -7.25
N TYR A 386 -17.48 -17.69 -7.24
CA TYR A 386 -16.23 -18.09 -6.61
C TYR A 386 -16.02 -17.24 -5.36
N TYR A 387 -16.16 -17.84 -4.18
CA TYR A 387 -15.94 -17.18 -2.89
C TYR A 387 -14.48 -17.35 -2.48
N SER A 388 -13.82 -16.27 -2.05
CA SER A 388 -12.44 -16.33 -1.58
C SER A 388 -12.28 -17.16 -0.32
N GLY A 389 -11.03 -17.51 -0.01
CA GLY A 389 -10.67 -18.10 1.26
C GLY A 389 -11.12 -17.22 2.42
N SER A 390 -11.95 -17.77 3.30
CA SER A 390 -12.47 -17.12 4.50
C SER A 390 -11.82 -17.75 5.73
N ILE A 391 -11.47 -16.92 6.72
CA ILE A 391 -10.95 -17.33 8.03
C ILE A 391 -11.81 -16.69 9.14
N GLY A 392 -11.72 -17.23 10.37
CA GLY A 392 -12.59 -16.86 11.50
C GLY A 392 -12.27 -15.50 12.15
N LEU A 393 -12.27 -14.41 11.37
CA LEU A 393 -12.03 -13.05 11.89
C LEU A 393 -13.30 -12.44 12.47
N LEU A 394 -13.19 -11.77 13.61
CA LEU A 394 -14.27 -10.93 14.13
C LEU A 394 -14.32 -9.64 13.31
N PRO A 395 -15.43 -9.35 12.57
CA PRO A 395 -15.48 -8.21 11.66
C PRO A 395 -15.14 -6.83 12.27
N PRO A 396 -15.57 -6.50 13.52
CA PRO A 396 -15.27 -5.20 14.12
C PRO A 396 -13.80 -5.00 14.50
N SER A 397 -13.09 -6.06 14.91
CA SER A 397 -11.72 -5.98 15.42
C SER A 397 -10.67 -6.50 14.44
N MET A 398 -11.07 -7.26 13.43
CA MET A 398 -10.18 -7.95 12.49
C MET A 398 -9.17 -8.88 13.19
N THR A 399 -9.53 -9.38 14.38
CA THR A 399 -8.78 -10.39 15.13
C THR A 399 -9.38 -11.77 14.91
N LEU A 400 -8.58 -12.82 14.91
CA LEU A 400 -9.10 -14.20 14.92
C LEU A 400 -9.91 -14.44 16.19
N ILE A 401 -11.01 -15.18 16.06
CA ILE A 401 -11.77 -15.68 17.21
C ILE A 401 -10.90 -16.63 18.03
N SER A 402 -10.98 -16.52 19.35
CA SER A 402 -10.35 -17.47 20.26
C SER A 402 -11.34 -18.56 20.66
N GLY A 403 -10.88 -19.80 20.76
CA GLY A 403 -11.71 -20.92 21.20
C GLY A 403 -11.36 -22.23 20.51
N PRO A 404 -12.21 -23.25 20.68
CA PRO A 404 -12.13 -24.51 19.95
C PRO A 404 -12.26 -24.31 18.43
N ILE A 405 -11.74 -25.26 17.65
CA ILE A 405 -11.72 -25.20 16.19
C ILE A 405 -13.12 -25.07 15.59
N GLU A 406 -14.14 -25.64 16.24
CA GLU A 406 -15.53 -25.56 15.79
C GLU A 406 -16.02 -24.11 15.72
N GLN A 407 -15.58 -23.26 16.65
CA GLN A 407 -15.98 -21.84 16.67
C GLN A 407 -15.33 -21.06 15.53
N GLU A 408 -14.04 -21.29 15.29
CA GLU A 408 -13.33 -20.67 14.16
C GLU A 408 -13.91 -21.15 12.83
N ALA A 409 -14.17 -22.45 12.70
CA ALA A 409 -14.77 -23.07 11.52
C ALA A 409 -16.19 -22.52 11.25
N MET A 410 -17.04 -22.44 12.28
CA MET A 410 -18.39 -21.90 12.16
C MET A 410 -18.36 -20.42 11.75
N LEU A 411 -17.54 -19.59 12.40
CA LEU A 411 -17.47 -18.17 12.09
C LEU A 411 -16.93 -17.93 10.67
N SER A 412 -15.90 -18.68 10.29
CA SER A 412 -15.31 -18.60 8.96
C SER A 412 -16.31 -18.97 7.84
N LEU A 413 -17.07 -20.05 8.04
CA LEU A 413 -18.11 -20.50 7.12
C LEU A 413 -19.29 -19.51 7.10
N TYR A 414 -19.67 -18.98 8.26
CA TYR A 414 -20.69 -17.93 8.38
C TYR A 414 -20.34 -16.68 7.55
N HIS A 415 -19.08 -16.25 7.54
CA HIS A 415 -18.67 -15.13 6.67
C HIS A 415 -18.87 -15.44 5.20
N THR A 416 -18.51 -16.64 4.77
CA THR A 416 -18.78 -17.09 3.40
C THR A 416 -20.28 -17.03 3.11
N ASN A 417 -21.12 -17.41 4.08
CA ASN A 417 -22.58 -17.34 3.97
C ASN A 417 -23.11 -15.91 3.80
N GLN A 418 -22.56 -14.97 4.57
CA GLN A 418 -22.91 -13.56 4.48
C GLN A 418 -22.52 -12.96 3.13
N ILE A 419 -21.33 -13.30 2.63
CA ILE A 419 -20.86 -12.89 1.31
C ILE A 419 -21.73 -13.51 0.21
N ALA A 420 -22.09 -14.78 0.34
CA ALA A 420 -23.00 -15.45 -0.58
C ALA A 420 -24.33 -14.72 -0.66
N THR A 421 -25.00 -14.49 0.47
CA THR A 421 -26.27 -13.75 0.56
C THR A 421 -26.18 -12.36 -0.09
N ALA A 422 -25.04 -11.66 0.06
CA ALA A 422 -24.83 -10.36 -0.57
C ALA A 422 -24.58 -10.43 -2.09
N MET A 423 -24.02 -11.53 -2.58
CA MET A 423 -23.80 -11.77 -4.01
C MET A 423 -25.08 -12.22 -4.71
N GLU A 424 -25.74 -13.23 -4.14
CA GLU A 424 -26.93 -13.90 -4.64
C GLU A 424 -27.60 -14.74 -3.53
N ASN A 425 -28.92 -14.83 -3.53
CA ASN A 425 -29.62 -15.70 -2.57
C ASN A 425 -29.39 -17.17 -2.95
N ILE A 426 -28.50 -17.83 -2.22
CA ILE A 426 -28.25 -19.28 -2.36
C ILE A 426 -29.51 -20.05 -1.95
N ASP A 427 -29.92 -20.98 -2.80
CA ASP A 427 -31.10 -21.82 -2.62
C ASP A 427 -30.86 -23.25 -3.13
N LYS A 428 -31.91 -24.07 -3.20
CA LYS A 428 -31.82 -25.47 -3.63
C LYS A 428 -31.37 -25.68 -5.08
N LYS A 429 -31.37 -24.64 -5.92
CA LYS A 429 -30.89 -24.70 -7.31
C LYS A 429 -29.37 -24.58 -7.38
N HIS A 430 -28.72 -24.22 -6.27
CA HIS A 430 -27.28 -24.11 -6.20
C HIS A 430 -26.65 -25.42 -5.77
N CYS A 431 -25.53 -25.74 -6.38
CA CYS A 431 -24.68 -26.89 -6.05
C CYS A 431 -23.21 -26.49 -6.25
N GLY A 432 -22.27 -27.27 -5.74
CA GLY A 432 -20.88 -26.90 -5.92
C GLY A 432 -19.87 -27.67 -5.08
N ASN A 433 -18.72 -27.05 -4.88
CA ASN A 433 -17.61 -27.62 -4.14
C ASN A 433 -17.23 -26.70 -2.99
N VAL A 434 -16.92 -27.32 -1.85
CA VAL A 434 -16.43 -26.64 -0.65
C VAL A 434 -15.07 -27.24 -0.31
N MET A 435 -14.06 -26.40 -0.29
CA MET A 435 -12.72 -26.76 0.16
C MET A 435 -12.52 -26.23 1.57
N CYS A 436 -12.16 -27.11 2.49
CA CYS A 436 -11.79 -26.79 3.85
C CYS A 436 -10.30 -27.06 4.02
N PHE A 437 -9.52 -26.02 4.30
CA PHE A 437 -8.12 -26.16 4.63
C PHE A 437 -7.96 -26.10 6.15
N ILE A 438 -7.28 -27.07 6.74
CA ILE A 438 -7.04 -27.17 8.17
C ILE A 438 -5.55 -27.34 8.46
N THR A 439 -5.09 -26.86 9.62
CA THR A 439 -3.68 -26.95 10.02
C THR A 439 -3.31 -28.25 10.73
N ASP A 440 -4.31 -28.98 11.25
CA ASP A 440 -4.13 -30.22 11.99
C ASP A 440 -5.16 -31.27 11.53
N ALA A 441 -4.69 -32.49 11.23
CA ALA A 441 -5.54 -33.60 10.80
C ALA A 441 -6.57 -34.03 11.86
N THR A 442 -6.34 -33.73 13.14
CA THR A 442 -7.29 -34.01 14.22
C THR A 442 -8.57 -33.18 14.12
N PHE A 443 -8.58 -32.10 13.33
CA PHE A 443 -9.75 -31.24 13.16
C PHE A 443 -10.76 -31.75 12.12
N ILE A 444 -10.46 -32.82 11.38
CA ILE A 444 -11.29 -33.32 10.26
C ILE A 444 -12.73 -33.57 10.71
N ASP A 445 -12.94 -34.27 11.83
CA ASP A 445 -14.29 -34.62 12.31
C ASP A 445 -15.05 -33.35 12.75
N SER A 446 -14.37 -32.45 13.46
CA SER A 446 -14.95 -31.18 13.93
C SER A 446 -15.41 -30.30 12.77
N VAL A 447 -14.56 -30.07 11.76
CA VAL A 447 -14.92 -29.21 10.63
C VAL A 447 -15.98 -29.85 9.73
N THR A 448 -15.97 -31.18 9.61
CA THR A 448 -16.99 -31.94 8.85
C THR A 448 -18.34 -31.85 9.55
N ALA A 449 -18.38 -31.97 10.87
CA ALA A 449 -19.60 -31.79 11.67
C ALA A 449 -20.15 -30.36 11.53
N VAL A 450 -19.27 -29.35 11.59
CA VAL A 450 -19.64 -27.94 11.37
C VAL A 450 -20.25 -27.74 9.99
N PHE A 451 -19.63 -28.26 8.93
CA PHE A 451 -20.16 -28.17 7.56
C PHE A 451 -21.54 -28.81 7.43
N ASN A 452 -21.70 -30.04 7.95
CA ASN A 452 -22.96 -30.78 7.87
C ASN A 452 -24.10 -30.16 8.69
N ALA A 453 -23.79 -29.32 9.67
CA ALA A 453 -24.77 -28.62 10.49
C ALA A 453 -25.30 -27.31 9.87
N GLN A 454 -24.74 -26.85 8.75
CA GLN A 454 -25.16 -25.62 8.08
C GLN A 454 -26.18 -25.89 6.96
N ASP A 455 -27.21 -25.04 6.87
CA ASP A 455 -28.26 -25.17 5.85
C ASP A 455 -27.92 -24.50 4.51
N MET A 456 -26.99 -23.54 4.50
CA MET A 456 -26.76 -22.68 3.32
C MET A 456 -25.96 -23.35 2.21
N PHE A 457 -25.06 -24.28 2.56
CA PHE A 457 -24.32 -25.12 1.62
C PHE A 457 -24.61 -26.59 1.93
N PRO A 458 -25.83 -27.07 1.66
CA PRO A 458 -26.26 -28.37 2.14
C PRO A 458 -25.40 -29.46 1.50
N ALA A 459 -24.92 -30.40 2.33
CA ALA A 459 -24.06 -31.50 1.89
C ALA A 459 -24.68 -32.39 0.80
N THR A 460 -25.99 -32.30 0.58
CA THR A 460 -26.68 -32.97 -0.55
C THR A 460 -26.32 -32.37 -1.91
N ASN A 461 -25.94 -31.08 -1.93
CA ASN A 461 -25.68 -30.32 -3.15
C ASN A 461 -24.22 -29.84 -3.24
N TYR A 462 -23.50 -29.84 -2.12
CA TYR A 462 -22.12 -29.37 -2.04
C TYR A 462 -21.18 -30.48 -1.60
N LEU A 463 -20.15 -30.71 -2.40
CA LEU A 463 -19.10 -31.68 -2.09
C LEU A 463 -18.02 -31.04 -1.21
N LEU A 464 -17.86 -31.54 0.01
CA LEU A 464 -16.78 -31.15 0.91
C LEU A 464 -15.49 -31.91 0.59
N THR A 465 -14.40 -31.16 0.42
CA THR A 465 -13.03 -31.66 0.41
C THR A 465 -12.26 -31.03 1.56
N VAL A 466 -11.65 -31.85 2.43
CA VAL A 466 -10.82 -31.38 3.53
C VAL A 466 -9.35 -31.64 3.20
N ALA A 467 -8.50 -30.62 3.32
CA ALA A 467 -7.08 -30.70 3.05
C ALA A 467 -6.27 -30.17 4.25
N VAL A 468 -5.27 -30.94 4.68
CA VAL A 468 -4.36 -30.53 5.76
C VAL A 468 -3.20 -29.75 5.16
N VAL A 469 -2.96 -28.54 5.66
CA VAL A 469 -1.93 -27.61 5.18
C VAL A 469 -1.04 -27.15 6.34
N PRO A 470 0.23 -26.81 6.12
CA PRO A 470 1.12 -26.39 7.19
C PRO A 470 0.65 -25.12 7.95
N GLN A 471 0.13 -24.13 7.23
CA GLN A 471 -0.24 -22.85 7.83
C GLN A 471 -1.23 -22.08 6.94
N LEU A 472 -2.06 -21.27 7.59
CA LEU A 472 -3.03 -20.37 6.98
C LEU A 472 -2.75 -18.91 7.35
N PRO A 473 -3.32 -17.92 6.62
CA PRO A 473 -3.14 -16.51 6.93
C PRO A 473 -3.53 -16.19 8.38
N LYS A 474 -2.83 -15.23 8.99
CA LYS A 474 -3.06 -14.77 10.38
C LYS A 474 -2.90 -15.88 11.45
N ASN A 475 -2.33 -17.04 11.12
CA ASN A 475 -2.27 -18.23 11.97
C ASN A 475 -3.64 -18.86 12.25
N ALA A 476 -4.60 -18.66 11.34
CA ALA A 476 -5.88 -19.38 11.37
C ALA A 476 -5.65 -20.90 11.39
N GLN A 477 -6.58 -21.63 11.99
CA GLN A 477 -6.57 -23.09 12.01
C GLN A 477 -7.46 -23.69 10.93
N VAL A 478 -8.38 -22.89 10.37
CA VAL A 478 -9.31 -23.31 9.32
C VAL A 478 -9.62 -22.19 8.32
N GLU A 479 -9.60 -22.52 7.03
CA GLU A 479 -10.01 -21.65 5.92
C GLU A 479 -11.05 -22.37 5.04
N TRP A 480 -12.16 -21.69 4.73
CA TRP A 480 -13.19 -22.20 3.81
C TRP A 480 -13.11 -21.48 2.47
N HIS A 481 -13.21 -22.25 1.39
CA HIS A 481 -13.35 -21.75 0.03
C HIS A 481 -14.53 -22.45 -0.63
N VAL A 482 -15.41 -21.70 -1.28
CA VAL A 482 -16.61 -22.24 -1.91
C VAL A 482 -16.67 -21.83 -3.37
N ILE A 483 -17.03 -22.79 -4.23
CA ILE A 483 -17.43 -22.55 -5.60
C ILE A 483 -18.88 -23.01 -5.70
N SER A 484 -19.76 -22.08 -6.05
CA SER A 484 -21.19 -22.31 -6.20
C SER A 484 -21.59 -22.17 -7.66
N HIS A 485 -22.45 -23.07 -8.14
CA HIS A 485 -23.03 -23.07 -9.47
C HIS A 485 -24.54 -23.00 -9.35
N CYS A 486 -25.16 -22.03 -10.01
CA CYS A 486 -26.61 -21.92 -10.11
C CYS A 486 -27.11 -22.70 -11.34
N CYS A 487 -27.91 -23.74 -11.12
CA CYS A 487 -28.52 -24.53 -12.19
C CYS A 487 -29.72 -23.78 -12.82
N GLU A 488 -29.52 -22.64 -13.47
CA GLU A 488 -30.56 -22.04 -14.31
C GLU A 488 -30.52 -22.65 -15.71
N SER A 489 -31.59 -23.36 -16.09
CA SER A 489 -31.77 -23.84 -17.46
C SER A 489 -32.00 -22.66 -18.41
N LYS A 490 -31.31 -22.61 -19.55
CA LYS A 490 -31.71 -21.78 -20.70
C LYS A 490 -33.08 -22.23 -21.25
N LYS A 491 -34.14 -21.78 -20.60
CA LYS A 491 -35.55 -21.72 -21.02
C LYS A 491 -36.07 -20.52 -20.22
N ASP A 492 -36.17 -19.31 -20.76
CA ASP A 492 -37.14 -18.87 -21.74
C ASP A 492 -36.70 -17.53 -22.33
N ASN A 493 -36.20 -17.50 -23.57
CA ASN A 493 -35.98 -16.25 -24.33
C ASN A 493 -36.46 -16.39 -25.78
N ASN A 494 -37.44 -17.27 -26.00
CA ASN A 494 -38.22 -17.34 -27.24
C ASN A 494 -39.71 -17.35 -26.85
N GLU A 495 -40.25 -16.20 -26.49
CA GLU A 495 -41.66 -15.82 -26.74
C GLU A 495 -41.73 -14.36 -27.15
#